data_AF-A0A822D592-F1
#
_entry.id   AF-A0A822D592-F1
#
_cell.length_a   1.000
_cell.length_b   1.000
_cell.length_c   1.000
_cell.angle_alpha   90.00
_cell.angle_beta   90.00
_cell.angle_gamma   90.00
#
_symmetry.space_group_name_H-M   'P 1'
#
loop_
_entity.id
_entity.type
_entity.pdbx_description
1 polymer ?
#
loop_
_entity_poly.entity_id
_entity_poly.type
_entity_poly.pdbx_seq_one_letter_code
_entity_poly.pdbx_strand_id
1 'polypeptide(L)' 'CIDNEALYDICFRTLKLTTPTYGDLNHLVSATMSGVTTCLRFPGQLNADLRKLAVNMVPFPRLHFFMPGFAPLTSRGS' A
#
# COMPACT_ATOMS: atom_id res chain seq x y z
N CYS A 1 6.52 -3.76 -5.25
CA CYS A 1 7.59 -4.05 -4.28
C CYS A 1 7.34 -3.23 -3.02
N ILE A 2 7.55 -3.79 -1.84
CA ILE A 2 7.42 -3.06 -0.57
C ILE A 2 8.81 -3.07 0.07
N ASP A 3 9.35 -1.87 0.28
CA ASP A 3 10.69 -1.66 0.83
C ASP A 3 10.60 -1.37 2.33
N ASN A 4 11.27 -2.20 3.15
CA ASN A 4 11.27 -2.06 4.58
C ASN A 4 11.91 -0.75 5.04
N GLU A 5 12.97 -0.28 4.38
CA GLU A 5 13.66 0.95 4.78
C GLU A 5 12.74 2.17 4.57
N ALA A 6 12.03 2.21 3.44
CA ALA A 6 11.01 3.22 3.19
C ALA A 6 9.85 3.17 4.20
N LEU A 7 9.41 1.96 4.60
CA LEU A 7 8.39 1.80 5.64
C LEU A 7 8.86 2.33 7.00
N TYR A 8 10.10 2.03 7.38
CA TYR A 8 10.71 2.56 8.61
C TYR A 8 10.74 4.09 8.60
N ASP A 9 11.14 4.70 7.47
CA ASP A 9 11.17 6.17 7.34
C ASP A 9 9.77 6.79 7.45
N ILE A 10 8.75 6.16 6.86
CA ILE A 10 7.34 6.59 6.99
C ILE A 10 6.88 6.51 8.45
N CYS A 11 7.14 5.39 9.14
CA CYS A 11 6.74 5.22 10.53
C CYS A 11 7.41 6.25 11.45
N PHE A 12 8.68 6.56 11.21
CA PHE A 12 9.44 7.53 12.00
C PHE A 12 9.06 8.98 11.68
N ARG A 13 9.10 9.37 10.39
CA ARG A 13 8.90 10.78 9.97
C ARG A 13 7.45 11.20 9.94
N THR A 14 6.55 10.33 9.47
CA THR A 14 5.13 10.66 9.26
C THR A 14 4.29 10.28 10.46
N LEU A 15 4.41 9.04 10.95
CA LEU A 15 3.62 8.56 12.10
C LEU A 15 4.19 8.96 13.45
N LYS A 16 5.40 9.55 13.47
CA LYS A 16 6.09 10.04 14.69
C LYS A 16 6.35 8.94 15.73
N LEU A 17 6.54 7.70 15.27
CA LEU A 17 6.91 6.58 16.14
C LEU A 17 8.41 6.64 16.46
N THR A 18 8.77 6.79 17.73
CA THR A 18 10.16 6.89 18.19
C THR A 18 10.94 5.58 18.03
N THR A 19 10.26 4.44 18.19
CA THR A 19 10.84 3.10 18.00
C THR A 19 9.89 2.25 17.14
N PRO A 20 9.95 2.38 15.79
CA PRO A 20 9.10 1.60 14.90
C PRO A 20 9.40 0.10 15.04
N THR A 21 8.35 -0.70 15.21
CA THR A 21 8.46 -2.16 15.31
C THR A 21 7.95 -2.83 14.03
N TYR A 22 8.30 -4.10 13.82
CA TYR A 22 7.71 -4.88 12.72
C TYR A 22 6.18 -4.95 12.78
N GLY A 23 5.57 -4.81 13.98
CA GLY A 23 4.12 -4.70 14.11
C GLY A 23 3.56 -3.45 13.41
N ASP A 24 4.25 -2.32 13.52
CA ASP A 24 3.85 -1.06 12.90
C ASP A 24 4.02 -1.11 11.38
N LEU A 25 5.13 -1.68 10.90
CA LEU A 25 5.38 -1.89 9.49
C LEU A 25 4.33 -2.81 8.88
N ASN A 26 4.07 -3.95 9.52
CA ASN A 26 3.06 -4.92 9.05
C ASN A 26 1.65 -4.33 9.04
N HIS A 27 1.34 -3.42 9.97
CA HIS A 27 0.07 -2.69 9.95
C HIS A 27 -0.04 -1.77 8.73
N LEU A 28 1.03 -1.07 8.35
CA LEU A 28 1.02 -0.19 7.17
C LEU A 28 0.90 -1.01 5.86
N VAL A 29 1.60 -2.14 5.81
CA VAL A 29 1.51 -3.09 4.70
C VAL A 29 0.09 -3.66 4.58
N SER A 30 -0.51 -4.10 5.69
CA SER A 30 -1.85 -4.67 5.68
C SER A 30 -2.91 -3.66 5.26
N ALA A 31 -2.82 -2.40 5.71
CA ALA A 31 -3.70 -1.31 5.28
C ALA A 31 -3.58 -1.05 3.77
N THR A 32 -2.36 -0.97 3.25
CA THR A 32 -2.10 -0.75 1.81
C THR A 32 -2.65 -1.91 0.97
N MET A 33 -2.38 -3.16 1.38
CA MET A 33 -2.86 -4.37 0.68
C MET A 33 -4.38 -4.54 0.76
N SER A 34 -4.98 -4.14 1.88
CA SER A 34 -6.44 -4.03 2.01
C SER A 34 -6.96 -3.04 0.97
N GLY A 35 -6.39 -1.84 0.88
CA GLY A 35 -6.73 -0.84 -0.14
C GLY A 35 -6.72 -1.41 -1.56
N VAL A 36 -5.63 -2.06 -1.95
CA VAL A 36 -5.45 -2.68 -3.29
C VAL A 36 -6.52 -3.75 -3.58
N THR A 37 -6.93 -4.53 -2.59
CA THR A 37 -7.92 -5.62 -2.76
C THR A 37 -9.37 -5.19 -2.53
N THR A 38 -9.61 -3.91 -2.18
CA THR A 38 -10.96 -3.39 -1.88
C THR A 38 -11.92 -3.63 -3.05
N CYS A 39 -11.46 -3.44 -4.28
CA CYS A 39 -12.27 -3.62 -5.48
C CYS A 39 -12.72 -5.08 -5.75
N LEU A 40 -12.08 -6.07 -5.12
CA LEU A 40 -12.46 -7.48 -5.17
C LEU A 40 -13.43 -7.85 -4.04
N ARG A 41 -13.26 -7.21 -2.88
CA ARG A 41 -14.03 -7.51 -1.66
C ARG A 41 -15.36 -6.76 -1.61
N PHE A 42 -15.42 -5.58 -2.23
CA PHE A 42 -16.61 -4.74 -2.26
C PHE A 42 -16.93 -4.32 -3.70
N PRO A 43 -18.21 -4.36 -4.10
CA PRO A 43 -18.62 -3.94 -5.42
C PRO A 43 -18.35 -2.45 -5.63
N GLY A 44 -17.63 -2.10 -6.69
CA GLY A 44 -17.25 -0.72 -7.04
C GLY A 44 -17.17 -0.50 -8.55
N GLN A 45 -17.27 0.76 -9.00
CA GLN A 45 -17.43 1.12 -10.42
C GLN A 45 -16.10 1.16 -11.22
N LEU A 46 -14.94 1.34 -10.58
CA LEU A 46 -13.64 1.52 -11.26
C LEU A 46 -12.64 0.43 -10.82
N ASN A 47 -12.00 -0.25 -11.78
CA ASN A 47 -10.98 -1.30 -11.56
C ASN A 47 -11.42 -2.51 -10.70
N ALA A 48 -12.67 -2.97 -10.87
CA ALA A 48 -13.28 -4.11 -10.17
C ALA A 48 -12.61 -5.49 -10.39
N ASP A 49 -11.50 -5.56 -11.11
CA ASP A 49 -10.82 -6.82 -11.43
C ASP A 49 -9.28 -6.61 -11.47
N LEU A 50 -8.54 -7.50 -10.80
CA LEU A 50 -7.07 -7.58 -10.85
C LEU A 50 -6.56 -7.64 -12.29
N ARG A 51 -7.33 -8.28 -13.19
CA ARG A 51 -6.99 -8.37 -14.62
C ARG A 51 -7.01 -7.01 -15.30
N LYS A 52 -7.94 -6.12 -14.94
CA LYS A 52 -7.98 -4.74 -15.47
C LYS A 52 -6.84 -3.90 -14.93
N LEU A 53 -6.48 -4.07 -13.66
CA LEU A 53 -5.32 -3.39 -13.08
C LEU A 53 -4.03 -3.77 -13.82
N ALA A 54 -3.83 -5.07 -14.07
CA ALA A 54 -2.68 -5.57 -14.81
C ALA A 54 -2.65 -5.04 -16.25
N VAL A 55 -3.77 -5.08 -16.98
CA VAL A 55 -3.83 -4.60 -18.37
C VAL A 55 -3.60 -3.09 -18.47
N ASN A 56 -4.14 -2.31 -17.53
CA ASN A 56 -4.01 -0.85 -17.56
C ASN A 56 -2.63 -0.34 -17.13
N MET A 57 -1.94 -1.06 -16.23
CA MET A 57 -0.69 -0.60 -15.65
C MET A 57 0.56 -1.35 -16.14
N VAL A 58 0.42 -2.42 -16.93
CA VAL A 58 1.55 -3.19 -17.49
C VAL A 58 1.57 -3.07 -19.02
N PRO A 59 2.25 -2.05 -19.58
CA PRO A 59 2.35 -1.88 -21.04
C PRO A 59 3.23 -2.96 -21.70
N PHE A 60 4.15 -3.57 -20.94
CA PHE A 60 5.02 -4.66 -21.41
C PHE A 60 5.10 -5.77 -20.35
N PRO A 61 4.99 -7.07 -20.72
CA PRO A 61 4.94 -8.17 -19.74
C PRO A 61 6.12 -8.24 -18.76
N ARG A 62 7.30 -7.75 -19.17
CA ARG A 62 8.51 -7.72 -18.33
C ARG A 62 8.53 -6.56 -17.32
N LEU A 63 7.65 -5.57 -17.47
CA LEU A 63 7.56 -4.36 -16.64
C LEU A 63 6.31 -4.41 -15.73
N HIS A 64 6.20 -5.47 -14.93
CA HIS A 64 5.06 -5.70 -14.02
C HIS A 64 5.37 -5.29 -12.56
N PHE A 65 6.37 -4.44 -12.36
CA PHE A 65 6.77 -3.98 -11.02
C PHE A 65 5.99 -2.74 -10.63
N PHE A 66 5.13 -2.87 -9.63
CA PHE A 66 4.34 -1.77 -9.10
C PHE A 66 4.98 -1.14 -7.86
N MET A 67 4.90 0.18 -7.76
CA MET A 67 5.16 0.92 -6.53
C MET A 67 3.83 1.32 -5.88
N PRO A 68 3.46 0.73 -4.73
CA PRO A 68 2.25 1.10 -4.02
C PRO A 68 2.45 2.44 -3.28
N GLY A 69 1.43 3.29 -3.30
CA GLY A 69 1.33 4.51 -2.50
C GLY A 69 0.04 4.52 -1.70
N PHE A 70 0.08 4.97 -0.46
CA PHE A 70 -1.07 4.99 0.43
C PHE A 70 -1.18 6.31 1.17
N ALA A 71 -2.35 6.92 1.12
CA ALA A 71 -2.72 8.12 1.87
C ALA A 71 -4.23 8.04 2.19
N PRO A 72 -4.70 8.62 3.30
CA PRO A 72 -3.94 9.36 4.31
C PRO A 72 -3.20 8.45 5.29
N LEU A 73 -2.09 8.96 5.84
CA LEU A 73 -1.38 8.36 6.97
C LEU A 73 -1.60 9.26 8.19
N THR A 74 -2.39 8.79 9.15
CA THR A 74 -2.65 9.52 10.40
C THR A 74 -1.89 8.89 11.56
N SER A 75 -1.32 9.73 12.42
CA SER A 75 -0.74 9.27 13.68
C SER A 75 -1.86 8.78 14.61
N ARG A 76 -1.59 7.75 15.41
CA ARG A 76 -2.56 7.16 16.36
C ARG A 76 -3.05 8.14 17.44
N GLY A 77 -2.48 9.34 17.54
CA GLY A 77 -2.85 10.38 18.50
C GLY A 77 -3.32 11.70 17.87
N SER A 78 -3.72 11.71 16.60
CA SER A 78 -4.32 12.88 15.94
C SER A 78 -5.84 12.81 15.92
#